data_AF-A0A382KJ20-F1
#
_entry.id   AF-A0A382KJ20-F1
#
_cell.length_a   1.000
_cell.length_b   1.000
_cell.length_c   1.000
_cell.angle_alpha   90.00
_cell.angle_beta   90.00
_cell.angle_gamma   90.00
#
_symmetry.space_group_name_H-M   'P 1'
#
loop_
_entity.id
_entity.type
_entity.pdbx_description
1 polymer ?
#
loop_
_entity_poly.entity_id
_entity_poly.type
_entity_poly.pdbx_seq_one_letter_code
_entity_poly.pdbx_strand_id
1 'polypeptide(L)' 'MATILDMALGQAHSADTLICHCFQVTASAIRKAIDEGDAQLVEEVSRLTSAGAGCGSCQCR' A
#
# COMPACT_ATOMS: atom_id res chain seq x y z
N MET A 1 24.60 -3.79 -33.54
CA MET A 1 23.39 -4.62 -33.34
C MET A 1 22.88 -4.36 -31.94
N ALA A 2 21.98 -3.39 -31.80
CA ALA A 2 21.22 -3.15 -30.59
C ALA A 2 19.76 -3.47 -30.96
N THR A 3 19.17 -4.46 -30.30
CA THR A 3 17.80 -4.90 -30.57
C THR A 3 16.83 -3.85 -30.05
N ILE A 4 16.00 -3.31 -30.95
CA ILE A 4 15.01 -2.25 -30.71
C ILE A 4 13.85 -2.73 -29.78
N LEU A 5 13.96 -3.91 -29.16
CA LEU A 5 12.95 -4.48 -28.25
C LEU A 5 13.11 -4.07 -26.77
N ASP A 6 14.08 -3.25 -26.40
CA ASP A 6 14.25 -2.79 -25.01
C ASP A 6 13.67 -1.38 -24.76
N MET A 7 12.94 -0.82 -25.74
CA MET A 7 12.32 0.53 -25.69
C MET A 7 10.82 0.47 -25.31
N ALA A 8 10.37 -0.61 -24.67
CA ALA A 8 9.03 -0.72 -24.13
C ALA A 8 9.13 -1.15 -22.66
N LEU A 9 8.30 -0.54 -21.83
CA LEU A 9 8.11 -0.84 -20.41
C LEU A 9 9.15 -0.16 -19.52
N GLY A 10 8.99 1.17 -19.40
CA GLY A 10 9.52 1.93 -18.28
C GLY A 10 9.29 1.16 -16.98
N GLN A 11 10.38 0.65 -16.43
CA GLN A 11 10.40 -0.01 -15.14
C GLN A 11 10.13 1.06 -14.09
N ALA A 12 8.85 1.34 -13.87
CA ALA A 12 8.41 1.94 -12.63
C ALA A 12 8.69 0.90 -11.54
N HIS A 13 9.90 0.94 -10.98
CA HIS A 13 10.18 0.33 -9.69
C HIS A 13 9.35 1.12 -8.67
N SER A 14 8.05 0.82 -8.60
CA SER A 14 7.13 1.43 -7.67
C SER A 14 7.44 0.85 -6.30
N ALA A 15 8.44 1.44 -5.65
CA ALA A 15 8.70 1.21 -4.24
C ALA A 15 7.37 1.40 -3.49
N ASP A 16 6.91 0.35 -2.82
CA ASP A 16 5.63 0.37 -2.14
C ASP A 16 5.67 1.41 -1.03
N THR A 17 4.70 2.32 -1.02
CA THR A 17 4.72 3.47 -0.12
C THR A 17 4.39 3.01 1.29
N LEU A 18 5.27 3.30 2.25
CA LEU A 18 5.01 3.06 3.66
C LEU A 18 4.00 4.09 4.17
N ILE A 19 2.85 3.61 4.66
CA ILE A 19 1.75 4.46 5.18
C ILE A 19 1.78 4.53 6.70
N CYS A 20 1.90 3.39 7.37
CA CYS A 20 1.96 3.34 8.84
C CYS A 20 3.34 2.91 9.29
N HIS A 21 4.13 3.84 9.83
CA HIS A 21 5.46 3.53 10.36
C HIS A 21 5.41 2.60 11.60
N CYS A 22 4.42 2.77 12.49
CA CYS A 22 4.31 1.99 13.73
C CYS A 22 4.26 0.48 13.49
N PHE A 23 3.46 0.06 12.51
CA PHE A 23 3.22 -1.37 12.20
C PHE A 23 3.78 -1.79 10.85
N GLN A 24 4.62 -0.94 10.25
CA GLN A 24 5.21 -1.14 8.92
C GLN A 24 4.17 -1.48 7.82
N VAL A 25 3.01 -0.83 7.84
CA VAL A 25 1.93 -1.07 6.85
C VAL A 25 2.18 -0.23 5.60
N THR A 26 2.16 -0.88 4.44
CA THR A 26 2.33 -0.24 3.14
C THR A 26 1.02 -0.01 2.41
N ALA A 27 1.05 0.81 1.35
CA ALA A 27 -0.11 1.10 0.52
C ALA A 27 -0.65 -0.15 -0.19
N SER A 28 0.23 -1.08 -0.61
CA SER A 28 -0.24 -2.35 -1.20
C SER A 28 -0.92 -3.24 -0.16
N ALA A 29 -0.45 -3.27 1.09
CA ALA A 29 -1.10 -4.02 2.16
C ALA A 29 -2.51 -3.50 2.45
N ILE A 30 -2.69 -2.17 2.44
CA ILE A 30 -4.02 -1.55 2.57
C ILE A 30 -4.92 -1.92 1.39
N ARG A 31 -4.41 -1.86 0.15
CA ARG A 31 -5.18 -2.28 -1.03
C ARG A 31 -5.61 -3.74 -0.95
N LYS A 32 -4.71 -4.65 -0.57
CA LYS A 32 -5.04 -6.07 -0.35
C LYS A 32 -6.10 -6.26 0.72
N ALA A 33 -6.05 -5.51 1.81
CA ALA A 33 -7.08 -5.60 2.85
C ALA A 33 -8.46 -5.13 2.36
N ILE A 34 -8.52 -4.20 1.42
CA ILE A 34 -9.77 -3.77 0.78
C ILE A 34 -10.25 -4.84 -0.21
N ASP A 35 -9.38 -5.25 -1.13
CA ASP A 35 -9.75 -6.13 -2.25
C ASP A 35 -9.99 -7.59 -1.81
N GLU A 36 -9.13 -8.13 -0.95
CA GLU A 36 -9.19 -9.53 -0.48
C GLU A 36 -9.96 -9.67 0.84
N GLY A 37 -9.94 -8.62 1.67
CA GLY A 37 -10.57 -8.60 2.99
C GLY A 37 -11.99 -8.02 2.99
N ASP A 38 -12.48 -7.53 1.85
CA ASP A 38 -13.79 -6.88 1.67
C ASP A 38 -14.04 -5.76 2.69
N ALA A 39 -12.99 -5.00 3.02
CA ALA A 39 -13.10 -3.88 3.95
C ALA A 39 -13.78 -2.70 3.25
N GLN A 40 -14.98 -2.35 3.72
CA GLN A 40 -15.77 -1.24 3.21
C GLN A 40 -15.56 0.03 4.05
N LEU A 41 -15.01 -0.12 5.26
CA LEU A 41 -14.83 0.96 6.23
C LEU A 41 -13.35 1.11 6.65
N VAL A 42 -12.95 2.34 6.99
CA VAL A 42 -11.59 2.64 7.47
C VAL A 42 -11.26 1.86 8.75
N GLU A 43 -12.26 1.64 9.61
CA GLU A 43 -12.13 0.86 10.84
C GLU A 43 -11.82 -0.61 10.54
N GLU A 44 -12.42 -1.18 9.49
CA GLU A 44 -12.18 -2.56 9.05
C GLU A 44 -10.79 -2.71 8.45
N VAL A 45 -10.36 -1.76 7.61
CA VAL A 45 -8.99 -1.70 7.10
C VAL A 45 -7.99 -1.63 8.25
N SER A 46 -8.27 -0.81 9.27
CA SER A 46 -7.43 -0.69 10.47
C SER A 46 -7.41 -1.99 11.28
N ARG A 47 -8.53 -2.71 11.36
CA ARG A 47 -8.61 -4.02 12.04
C ARG A 47 -7.83 -5.11 11.30
N LEU A 48 -7.83 -5.10 9.97
CA LEU A 48 -7.14 -6.09 9.15
C LEU A 48 -5.63 -5.82 9.02
N THR A 49 -5.22 -4.55 8.95
CA THR A 49 -3.83 -4.16 8.70
C THR A 49 -3.10 -3.62 9.93
N SER A 50 -3.82 -3.34 11.02
CA SER A 50 -3.33 -2.57 12.18
C SER A 50 -2.90 -1.12 11.87
N ALA A 51 -3.12 -0.62 10.65
CA ALA A 51 -2.84 0.78 10.33
C ALA A 51 -3.67 1.72 11.23
N GLY A 52 -3.02 2.74 11.79
CA GLY A 52 -3.70 3.74 12.60
C GLY A 52 -3.97 3.35 14.06
N ALA A 53 -3.78 2.09 14.47
CA ALA A 53 -3.99 1.64 15.87
C ALA A 53 -2.91 2.12 16.87
N GLY A 54 -1.87 2.79 16.36
CA GLY A 54 -0.70 3.23 17.12
C GLY A 54 -0.77 4.72 17.44
N CYS A 55 0.14 5.51 16.86
CA CYS A 55 0.17 6.96 17.07
C CYS A 55 -0.94 7.74 16.33
N GLY A 56 -1.67 7.10 15.42
CA GLY A 56 -2.73 7.74 14.62
C GLY A 56 -2.25 8.75 13.57
N SER A 57 -0.94 9.02 13.43
CA SER A 57 -0.42 10.09 12.54
C SER A 57 -0.65 9.87 11.04
N CYS A 58 -1.01 8.65 10.63
CA CYS A 58 -1.32 8.29 9.25
C CYS A 58 -2.81 8.41 8.89
N GLN A 59 -3.67 8.77 9.84
CA GLN A 59 -5.10 9.00 9.59
C GLN A 59 -5.33 10.44 9.10
N CYS A 60 -6.27 10.64 8.17
CA CYS A 60 -6.75 11.98 7.80
C CYS A 60 -7.48 12.61 9.00
N ARG A 61 -7.18 13.88 9.30
CA ARG A 61 -7.81 14.67 10.35
C ARG A 61 -8.61 15.82 9.75
#